data_AF-A0A2N6D310-F1
#
_entry.id   AF-A0A2N6D310-F1
#
_cell.length_a   1.000
_cell.length_b   1.000
_cell.length_c   1.000
_cell.angle_alpha   90.00
_cell.angle_beta   90.00
_cell.angle_gamma   90.00
#
_symmetry.space_group_name_H-M   'P 1'
#
loop_
_entity.id
_entity.type
_entity.pdbx_description
1 polymer ?
#
loop_
_entity_poly.entity_id
_entity_poly.type
_entity_poly.pdbx_seq_one_letter_code
_entity_poly.pdbx_strand_id
1 'polypeptide(L)'
;MFKFRGVVFILILLFIAACGGGGGNPVEDLSSSITTSIPVDNGAIGSDGSIPADPGAAADLTLLGVDTNDNSVRDEVEIAIADRYPEDIQTKNALKQVAKSIQSAFEGIDTSDTEATSAAVSEMIKAVDCLTSRSDDPRSDLLFIEMQMVDTTARAQAYNAFNESAAGQFF
;
A
#
# COMPACT_ATOMS: atom_id res chain seq x y z
N MET A 1 28.28 -53.43 -20.30
CA MET A 1 28.62 -52.16 -19.63
C MET A 1 27.39 -51.27 -19.63
N PHE A 2 26.64 -51.26 -18.53
CA PHE A 2 25.42 -50.45 -18.37
C PHE A 2 25.81 -49.04 -17.88
N LYS A 3 25.41 -48.03 -18.64
CA LYS A 3 25.74 -46.61 -18.42
C LYS A 3 24.81 -46.07 -17.32
N PHE A 4 25.39 -45.73 -16.16
CA PHE A 4 24.66 -45.24 -14.99
C PHE A 4 23.96 -43.91 -15.30
N ARG A 5 22.71 -43.85 -14.85
CA ARG A 5 21.70 -42.83 -15.12
C ARG A 5 22.08 -41.54 -14.38
N GLY A 6 22.05 -40.41 -15.09
CA GLY A 6 22.25 -39.09 -14.50
C GLY A 6 21.15 -38.81 -13.48
N VAL A 7 21.54 -38.68 -12.21
CA VAL A 7 20.70 -38.13 -11.15
C VAL A 7 20.72 -36.62 -11.34
N VAL A 8 19.67 -36.10 -11.97
CA VAL A 8 19.41 -34.66 -12.06
C VAL A 8 19.01 -34.22 -10.65
N PHE A 9 19.93 -33.61 -9.92
CA PHE A 9 19.63 -32.84 -8.71
C PHE A 9 18.83 -31.62 -9.13
N ILE A 10 17.49 -31.74 -9.10
CA ILE A 10 16.59 -30.58 -9.19
C ILE A 10 16.71 -29.85 -7.85
N LEU A 11 17.56 -28.82 -7.85
CA LEU A 11 17.67 -27.85 -6.78
C LEU A 11 16.33 -27.09 -6.73
N ILE A 12 15.46 -27.49 -5.81
CA ILE A 12 14.20 -26.80 -5.52
C ILE A 12 14.57 -25.41 -5.01
N LEU A 13 14.47 -24.42 -5.91
CA LEU A 13 14.44 -23.01 -5.54
C LEU A 13 13.23 -22.80 -4.64
N LEU A 14 13.48 -22.55 -3.34
CA LEU A 14 12.49 -21.98 -2.45
C LEU A 14 12.06 -20.65 -3.06
N PHE A 15 10.84 -20.60 -3.61
CA PHE A 15 10.12 -19.35 -3.80
C PHE A 15 9.79 -18.82 -2.40
N ILE A 16 10.69 -18.03 -1.85
CA ILE A 16 10.33 -17.10 -0.79
C ILE A 16 9.27 -16.20 -1.43
N ALA A 17 8.01 -16.35 -1.02
CA ALA A 17 6.98 -15.36 -1.28
C ALA A 17 7.41 -14.09 -0.54
N ALA A 18 8.29 -13.33 -1.19
CA ALA A 18 8.64 -12.00 -0.77
C ALA A 18 7.41 -11.15 -1.05
N CYS A 19 6.84 -10.61 0.03
CA CYS A 19 5.77 -9.63 0.01
C CYS A 19 6.37 -8.33 -0.57
N GLY A 20 6.52 -8.26 -1.90
CA GLY A 20 7.19 -7.19 -2.60
C GLY A 20 6.92 -7.23 -4.09
N GLY A 21 6.07 -6.32 -4.57
CA GLY A 21 5.78 -6.16 -5.98
C GLY A 21 5.08 -4.84 -6.27
N GLY A 22 5.84 -3.82 -6.67
CA GLY A 22 5.34 -2.59 -7.26
C GLY A 22 6.21 -2.23 -8.45
N GLY A 23 5.76 -2.55 -9.67
CA GLY A 23 6.44 -2.18 -10.91
C GLY A 23 5.95 -0.82 -11.40
N GLY A 24 6.76 0.23 -11.19
CA GLY A 24 6.57 1.54 -11.80
C GLY A 24 7.37 1.65 -13.10
N ASN A 25 6.76 2.15 -14.17
CA ASN A 25 7.44 2.51 -15.42
C ASN A 25 8.29 3.78 -15.20
N PRO A 26 9.44 3.95 -15.87
CA PRO A 26 10.17 5.20 -15.82
C PRO A 26 9.39 6.29 -16.58
N VAL A 27 8.90 7.29 -15.86
CA VAL A 27 8.42 8.55 -16.46
C VAL A 27 9.61 9.48 -16.67
N GLU A 28 9.77 9.91 -17.92
CA GLU A 28 10.81 10.84 -18.32
C GLU A 28 10.61 12.21 -17.65
N ASP A 29 11.69 12.69 -17.05
CA ASP A 29 11.81 13.96 -16.35
C ASP A 29 11.60 15.13 -17.33
N LEU A 30 10.57 15.94 -17.10
CA LEU A 30 10.43 17.24 -17.74
C LEU A 30 10.29 18.34 -16.68
N SER A 31 11.45 18.73 -16.17
CA SER A 31 11.76 20.04 -15.62
C SER A 31 11.00 21.18 -16.31
N SER A 32 10.19 21.93 -15.55
CA SER A 32 9.92 23.34 -15.81
C SER A 32 9.44 24.07 -14.56
N SER A 33 10.41 24.75 -13.94
CA SER A 33 10.34 25.98 -13.14
C SER A 33 8.96 26.66 -13.01
N ILE A 34 8.44 26.74 -11.79
CA ILE A 34 7.73 27.94 -11.31
C ILE A 34 8.15 28.25 -9.87
N THR A 35 8.94 29.32 -9.75
CA THR A 35 9.33 29.95 -8.49
C THR A 35 8.14 30.68 -7.88
N THR A 36 7.61 30.20 -6.75
CA THR A 36 6.84 31.04 -5.83
C THR A 36 7.23 30.69 -4.40
N SER A 37 7.91 31.62 -3.73
CA SER A 37 8.40 31.49 -2.37
C SER A 37 7.25 31.48 -1.35
N ILE A 38 6.83 30.29 -0.95
CA ILE A 38 6.19 30.03 0.34
C ILE A 38 7.29 29.50 1.26
N PRO A 39 7.40 29.94 2.53
CA PRO A 39 8.28 29.28 3.48
C PRO A 39 7.68 27.91 3.83
N VAL A 40 7.92 26.93 2.96
CA VAL A 40 7.67 25.52 3.22
C VAL A 40 8.81 25.06 4.12
N ASP A 41 8.45 24.59 5.31
CA ASP A 41 9.33 23.85 6.19
C ASP A 41 10.01 22.74 5.37
N ASN A 42 11.33 22.80 5.26
CA ASN A 42 12.13 21.87 4.45
C ASN A 42 12.22 20.50 5.15
N GLY A 43 11.08 19.83 5.32
CA GLY A 43 10.97 18.43 5.66
C GLY A 43 10.91 17.55 4.42
N ALA A 44 11.80 17.79 3.43
CA ALA A 44 11.97 16.88 2.30
C ALA A 44 12.80 15.67 2.77
N ILE A 45 12.12 14.63 3.22
CA ILE A 45 12.65 13.34 3.69
C ILE A 45 11.53 12.31 3.43
N GLY A 46 11.60 11.29 2.57
CA GLY A 46 12.65 10.76 1.72
C GLY A 46 12.16 9.46 1.05
N SER A 47 12.52 9.26 -0.22
CA SER A 47 12.21 8.05 -1.02
C SER A 47 13.03 6.82 -0.59
N ASP A 48 13.69 6.86 0.58
CA ASP A 48 14.71 5.92 1.04
C ASP A 48 14.29 5.09 2.27
N GLY A 49 13.02 5.13 2.65
CA GLY A 49 12.50 4.44 3.84
C GLY A 49 12.49 5.30 5.10
N SER A 50 12.79 6.59 4.99
CA SER A 50 12.51 7.58 6.03
C SER A 50 11.03 7.89 6.16
N ILE A 51 10.56 8.15 7.38
CA ILE A 51 9.17 8.56 7.66
C ILE A 51 8.96 9.98 7.08
N PRO A 52 7.88 10.23 6.32
CA PRO A 52 7.59 11.56 5.78
C PRO A 52 7.30 12.58 6.88
N ALA A 53 7.40 13.87 6.53
CA ALA A 53 6.96 14.94 7.43
C ALA A 53 5.43 14.91 7.60
N ASP A 54 4.94 15.31 8.77
CA ASP A 54 3.50 15.38 9.04
C ASP A 54 2.83 16.42 8.11
N PRO A 55 1.88 16.02 7.24
CA PRO A 55 1.16 16.94 6.36
C PRO A 55 0.19 17.85 7.11
N GLY A 56 -0.12 17.58 8.37
CA GLY A 56 -1.03 18.36 9.20
C GLY A 56 -2.41 18.52 8.54
N ALA A 57 -2.94 19.75 8.52
CA ALA A 57 -4.25 20.02 7.91
C ALA A 57 -4.31 19.75 6.39
N ALA A 58 -3.16 19.62 5.71
CA ALA A 58 -3.15 19.28 4.29
C ALA A 58 -3.59 17.83 4.02
N ALA A 59 -3.46 16.94 5.00
CA ALA A 59 -3.86 15.53 4.91
C ALA A 59 -5.31 15.37 4.43
N ASP A 60 -6.22 16.21 4.91
CA ASP A 60 -7.66 16.05 4.71
C ASP A 60 -8.24 16.91 3.58
N LEU A 61 -7.40 17.66 2.86
CA LEU A 61 -7.87 18.54 1.78
C LEU A 61 -8.41 17.76 0.57
N THR A 62 -7.94 16.52 0.38
CA THR A 62 -8.36 15.67 -0.73
C THR A 62 -8.64 14.24 -0.27
N LEU A 63 -9.39 13.49 -1.08
CA LEU A 63 -9.65 12.08 -0.82
C LEU A 63 -8.36 11.26 -0.72
N LEU A 64 -7.41 11.51 -1.63
CA LEU A 64 -6.13 10.81 -1.71
C LEU A 64 -5.10 11.30 -0.69
N GLY A 65 -5.32 12.46 -0.06
CA GLY A 65 -4.41 13.05 0.90
C GLY A 65 -3.07 13.47 0.30
N VAL A 66 -2.03 13.48 1.13
CA VAL A 66 -0.65 13.83 0.75
C VAL A 66 0.20 12.57 0.79
N ASP A 67 0.97 12.32 -0.26
CA ASP A 67 2.00 11.27 -0.35
C ASP A 67 3.24 11.97 -0.93
N THR A 68 4.18 12.35 -0.07
CA THR A 68 5.34 13.17 -0.48
C THR A 68 6.45 12.31 -1.11
N ASN A 69 6.45 11.00 -0.84
CA ASN A 69 7.50 10.09 -1.30
C ASN A 69 7.05 9.17 -2.45
N ASP A 70 5.84 9.37 -2.97
CA ASP A 70 5.21 8.68 -4.09
C ASP A 70 5.17 7.14 -3.93
N ASN A 71 4.99 6.65 -2.69
CA ASN A 71 4.96 5.20 -2.42
C ASN A 71 3.54 4.58 -2.48
N SER A 72 2.53 5.40 -2.77
CA SER A 72 1.10 5.08 -2.79
C SER A 72 0.49 4.83 -1.40
N VAL A 73 1.10 5.42 -0.35
CA VAL A 73 0.59 5.44 1.02
C VAL A 73 0.64 6.88 1.51
N ARG A 74 -0.45 7.36 2.10
CA ARG A 74 -0.50 8.73 2.64
C ARG A 74 0.51 8.94 3.77
N ASP A 75 1.11 10.13 3.81
CA ASP A 75 2.15 10.50 4.77
C ASP A 75 1.68 10.32 6.22
N GLU A 76 0.45 10.76 6.55
CA GLU A 76 -0.10 10.61 7.92
C GLU A 76 -0.31 9.15 8.33
N VAL A 77 -0.64 8.29 7.36
CA VAL A 77 -0.80 6.85 7.59
C VAL A 77 0.55 6.18 7.82
N GLU A 78 1.58 6.59 7.08
CA GLU A 78 2.95 6.10 7.30
C GLU A 78 3.48 6.47 8.68
N ILE A 79 3.22 7.70 9.13
CA ILE A 79 3.55 8.18 10.47
C ILE A 79 2.83 7.33 11.52
N ALA A 80 1.52 7.14 11.38
CA ALA A 80 0.74 6.33 12.33
C ALA A 80 1.24 4.87 12.42
N ILE A 81 1.59 4.27 11.27
CA ILE A 81 2.19 2.91 11.23
C ILE A 81 3.54 2.89 11.96
N ALA A 82 4.38 3.91 11.73
CA ALA A 82 5.70 3.97 12.32
C ALA A 82 5.65 4.20 13.84
N ASP A 83 4.72 5.03 14.31
CA ASP A 83 4.49 5.29 15.74
C ASP A 83 3.99 4.05 16.48
N ARG A 84 3.13 3.26 15.83
CA ARG A 84 2.60 2.02 16.41
C ARG A 84 3.62 0.89 16.43
N TYR A 85 4.51 0.82 15.43
CA TYR A 85 5.51 -0.23 15.27
C TYR A 85 6.92 0.34 15.05
N PRO A 86 7.55 0.96 16.07
CA PRO A 86 8.84 1.60 15.90
C PRO A 86 9.93 0.62 15.42
N GLU A 87 9.97 -0.58 16.00
CA GLU A 87 11.03 -1.58 15.75
C GLU A 87 10.60 -2.73 14.82
N ASP A 88 9.30 -2.94 14.60
CA ASP A 88 8.81 -4.07 13.81
C ASP A 88 8.67 -3.71 12.32
N ILE A 89 9.78 -3.87 11.59
CA ILE A 89 9.84 -3.59 10.16
C ILE A 89 8.90 -4.50 9.34
N GLN A 90 8.68 -5.75 9.78
CA GLN A 90 7.88 -6.69 9.00
C GLN A 90 6.40 -6.32 9.06
N THR A 91 5.89 -6.04 10.25
CA THR A 91 4.50 -5.59 10.44
C THR A 91 4.29 -4.23 9.78
N LYS A 92 5.24 -3.29 9.87
CA LYS A 92 5.17 -2.02 9.13
C LYS A 92 4.98 -2.22 7.64
N ASN A 93 5.82 -3.04 7.02
CA ASN A 93 5.76 -3.27 5.58
C ASN A 93 4.46 -3.97 5.15
N ALA A 94 3.94 -4.88 5.97
CA ALA A 94 2.66 -5.52 5.70
C ALA A 94 1.49 -4.53 5.83
N LEU A 95 1.50 -3.66 6.84
CA LEU A 95 0.49 -2.61 6.99
C LEU A 95 0.53 -1.60 5.85
N LYS A 96 1.71 -1.20 5.38
CA LYS A 96 1.85 -0.34 4.20
C LYS A 96 1.25 -0.98 2.94
N GLN A 97 1.36 -2.29 2.78
CA GLN A 97 0.73 -2.99 1.65
C GLN A 97 -0.79 -3.02 1.77
N VAL A 98 -1.33 -3.21 2.97
CA VAL A 98 -2.77 -3.09 3.21
C VAL A 98 -3.23 -1.66 2.90
N ALA A 99 -2.52 -0.65 3.43
CA ALA A 99 -2.81 0.77 3.17
C ALA A 99 -2.84 1.08 1.67
N LYS A 100 -1.80 0.67 0.95
CA LYS A 100 -1.69 0.81 -0.52
C LYS A 100 -2.85 0.16 -1.26
N SER A 101 -3.25 -1.05 -0.85
CA SER A 101 -4.38 -1.75 -1.47
C SER A 101 -5.74 -1.08 -1.22
N ILE A 102 -5.91 -0.41 -0.07
CA ILE A 102 -7.11 0.38 0.23
C ILE A 102 -7.06 1.71 -0.53
N GLN A 103 -5.88 2.33 -0.64
CA GLN A 103 -5.71 3.61 -1.32
C GLN A 103 -5.94 3.51 -2.82
N SER A 104 -5.54 2.40 -3.46
CA SER A 104 -5.86 2.15 -4.87
C SER A 104 -7.36 2.06 -5.12
N ALA A 105 -8.17 1.65 -4.13
CA ALA A 105 -9.62 1.70 -4.21
C ALA A 105 -10.18 3.13 -4.23
N PHE A 106 -9.44 4.11 -3.70
CA PHE A 106 -9.82 5.53 -3.75
C PHE A 106 -9.41 6.23 -5.04
N GLU A 107 -8.42 5.70 -5.78
CA GLU A 107 -7.86 6.30 -7.00
C GLU A 107 -8.77 6.22 -8.24
N GLY A 108 -10.06 5.93 -8.05
CA GLY A 108 -11.04 6.00 -9.12
C GLY A 108 -11.16 4.70 -9.90
N ILE A 109 -11.14 3.55 -9.20
CA ILE A 109 -11.60 2.28 -9.78
C ILE A 109 -12.99 2.54 -10.36
N ASP A 110 -13.15 2.23 -11.66
CA ASP A 110 -14.47 2.18 -12.26
C ASP A 110 -15.24 1.02 -11.62
N THR A 111 -16.09 1.33 -10.65
CA THR A 111 -16.88 0.34 -9.91
C THR A 111 -17.87 -0.41 -10.80
N SER A 112 -18.08 0.02 -12.06
CA SER A 112 -18.86 -0.73 -13.05
C SER A 112 -18.01 -1.77 -13.80
N ASP A 113 -16.69 -1.66 -13.75
CA ASP A 113 -15.76 -2.65 -14.27
C ASP A 113 -15.54 -3.75 -13.22
N THR A 114 -16.20 -4.87 -13.45
CA THR A 114 -16.16 -6.05 -12.59
C THR A 114 -14.76 -6.68 -12.55
N GLU A 115 -14.01 -6.63 -13.65
CA GLU A 115 -12.66 -7.20 -13.71
C GLU A 115 -11.69 -6.34 -12.90
N ALA A 116 -11.74 -5.02 -13.07
CA ALA A 116 -10.94 -4.09 -12.27
C ALA A 116 -11.28 -4.19 -10.77
N THR A 117 -12.56 -4.28 -10.43
CA THR A 117 -13.02 -4.45 -9.05
C THR A 117 -12.51 -5.78 -8.46
N SER A 118 -12.64 -6.90 -9.19
CA SER A 118 -12.15 -8.21 -8.74
C SER A 118 -10.63 -8.25 -8.57
N ALA A 119 -9.88 -7.60 -9.47
CA ALA A 119 -8.44 -7.48 -9.36
C ALA A 119 -8.03 -6.70 -8.09
N ALA A 120 -8.68 -5.57 -7.80
CA ALA A 120 -8.42 -4.79 -6.59
C ALA A 120 -8.73 -5.58 -5.31
N VAL A 121 -9.87 -6.29 -5.28
CA VAL A 121 -10.23 -7.17 -4.16
C VAL A 121 -9.18 -8.27 -3.96
N SER A 122 -8.68 -8.87 -5.05
CA SER A 122 -7.61 -9.87 -4.99
C SER A 122 -6.32 -9.30 -4.38
N GLU A 123 -5.93 -8.08 -4.75
CA GLU A 123 -4.77 -7.41 -4.16
C GLU A 123 -4.95 -7.10 -2.67
N MET A 124 -6.14 -6.65 -2.26
CA MET A 124 -6.46 -6.45 -0.84
C MET A 124 -6.35 -7.76 -0.04
N ILE A 125 -6.88 -8.87 -0.57
CA ILE A 125 -6.79 -10.19 0.09
C ILE A 125 -5.32 -10.59 0.28
N LYS A 126 -4.48 -10.45 -0.76
CA LYS A 126 -3.04 -10.76 -0.67
C LYS A 126 -2.33 -9.91 0.37
N ALA A 127 -2.67 -8.62 0.47
CA ALA A 127 -2.11 -7.73 1.46
C ALA A 127 -2.51 -8.14 2.89
N VAL A 128 -3.77 -8.49 3.12
CA VAL A 128 -4.28 -8.98 4.41
C VAL A 128 -3.68 -10.33 4.78
N ASP A 129 -3.50 -11.24 3.81
CA ASP A 129 -2.81 -12.52 4.03
C ASP A 129 -1.34 -12.28 4.43
N CYS A 130 -0.67 -11.32 3.80
CA CYS A 130 0.68 -10.92 4.19
C CYS A 130 0.70 -10.39 5.63
N LEU A 131 -0.22 -9.50 6.01
CA LEU A 131 -0.34 -9.00 7.39
C LEU A 131 -0.58 -10.15 8.38
N THR A 132 -1.47 -11.07 8.06
CA THR A 132 -1.78 -12.25 8.89
C THR A 132 -0.56 -13.13 9.12
N SER A 133 0.36 -13.20 8.16
CA SER A 133 1.60 -13.96 8.29
C SER A 133 2.71 -13.26 9.08
N ARG A 134 2.62 -11.94 9.30
CA ARG A 134 3.70 -11.11 9.87
C ARG A 134 3.36 -10.52 11.24
N SER A 135 2.10 -10.21 11.48
CA SER A 135 1.65 -9.60 12.74
C SER A 135 1.32 -10.67 13.78
N ASP A 136 1.64 -10.36 15.04
CA ASP A 136 1.22 -11.15 16.21
C ASP A 136 -0.29 -11.00 16.52
N ASP A 137 -0.91 -9.87 16.15
CA ASP A 137 -2.34 -9.60 16.29
C ASP A 137 -2.92 -8.97 15.01
N PRO A 138 -3.04 -9.77 13.92
CA PRO A 138 -3.46 -9.24 12.62
C PRO A 138 -4.87 -8.67 12.64
N ARG A 139 -5.72 -9.08 13.59
CA ARG A 139 -7.06 -8.53 13.75
C ARG A 139 -7.00 -7.10 14.30
N SER A 140 -6.24 -6.86 15.37
CA SER A 140 -6.08 -5.49 15.87
C SER A 140 -5.41 -4.59 14.83
N ASP A 141 -4.50 -5.15 14.05
CA ASP A 141 -3.68 -4.39 13.11
C ASP A 141 -4.46 -4.03 11.85
N LEU A 142 -5.31 -4.94 11.37
CA LEU A 142 -6.25 -4.66 10.29
C LEU A 142 -7.26 -3.57 10.69
N LEU A 143 -7.84 -3.67 11.89
CA LEU A 143 -8.76 -2.63 12.39
C LEU A 143 -8.05 -1.28 12.54
N PHE A 144 -6.80 -1.28 13.02
CA PHE A 144 -6.00 -0.08 13.13
C PHE A 144 -5.82 0.59 11.77
N ILE A 145 -5.34 -0.16 10.76
CA ILE A 145 -5.05 0.44 9.45
C ILE A 145 -6.32 0.85 8.73
N GLU A 146 -7.40 0.08 8.81
CA GLU A 146 -8.70 0.48 8.25
C GLU A 146 -9.15 1.82 8.83
N MET A 147 -9.09 2.00 10.15
CA MET A 147 -9.45 3.27 10.79
C MET A 147 -8.58 4.44 10.34
N GLN A 148 -7.29 4.23 10.06
CA GLN A 148 -6.43 5.28 9.49
C GLN A 148 -6.79 5.57 8.02
N MET A 149 -7.21 4.56 7.26
CA MET A 149 -7.57 4.73 5.86
C MET A 149 -8.91 5.46 5.67
N VAL A 150 -9.87 5.26 6.58
CA VAL A 150 -11.24 5.83 6.52
C VAL A 150 -11.52 6.89 7.59
N ASP A 151 -10.49 7.63 7.99
CA ASP A 151 -10.48 8.67 9.02
C ASP A 151 -11.37 9.89 8.73
N THR A 152 -11.74 10.14 7.46
CA THR A 152 -12.70 11.19 7.08
C THR A 152 -14.00 10.62 6.50
N THR A 153 -15.08 11.41 6.57
CA THR A 153 -16.38 11.03 5.98
C THR A 153 -16.29 10.74 4.48
N ALA A 154 -15.48 11.51 3.73
CA ALA A 154 -15.31 11.31 2.30
C ALA A 154 -14.60 9.97 2.00
N ARG A 155 -13.56 9.62 2.77
CA ARG A 155 -12.84 8.35 2.63
C ARG A 155 -13.71 7.15 3.01
N ALA A 156 -14.47 7.26 4.10
CA ALA A 156 -15.43 6.22 4.49
C ALA A 156 -16.51 5.99 3.41
N GLN A 157 -17.01 7.04 2.78
CA GLN A 157 -17.97 6.93 1.68
C GLN A 157 -17.35 6.25 0.45
N ALA A 158 -16.14 6.64 0.06
CA ALA A 158 -15.43 6.00 -1.05
C ALA A 158 -15.16 4.51 -0.78
N TYR A 159 -14.73 4.18 0.44
CA TYR A 159 -14.52 2.79 0.85
C TYR A 159 -15.79 1.96 0.81
N ASN A 160 -16.92 2.52 1.29
CA ASN A 160 -18.21 1.85 1.23
C ASN A 160 -18.69 1.64 -0.21
N ALA A 161 -18.52 2.63 -1.09
CA ALA A 161 -18.89 2.51 -2.50
C ALA A 161 -18.10 1.38 -3.21
N PHE A 162 -16.80 1.28 -2.93
CA PHE A 162 -15.97 0.17 -3.40
C PHE A 162 -16.44 -1.18 -2.84
N ASN A 163 -16.73 -1.26 -1.54
CA ASN A 163 -17.23 -2.49 -0.93
C ASN A 163 -18.59 -2.93 -1.48
N GLU A 164 -19.48 -1.97 -1.77
CA GLU A 164 -20.77 -2.23 -2.41
C GLU A 164 -20.60 -2.76 -3.85
N SER A 165 -19.63 -2.25 -4.62
CA SER A 165 -19.34 -2.77 -5.97
C SER A 165 -18.66 -4.14 -5.94
N ALA A 166 -17.87 -4.41 -4.90
CA ALA A 166 -17.27 -5.72 -4.65
C ALA A 166 -18.29 -6.75 -4.12
N ALA A 167 -19.35 -6.30 -3.44
CA ALA A 167 -20.39 -7.16 -2.88
C ALA A 167 -21.16 -7.87 -4.01
N GLY A 168 -20.94 -9.19 -4.14
CA GLY A 168 -21.51 -9.98 -5.21
C GLY A 168 -20.57 -10.20 -6.40
N GLN A 169 -19.28 -9.86 -6.31
CA GLN A 169 -18.26 -10.37 -7.25
C GLN A 169 -17.78 -11.79 -6.89
N PHE A 170 -18.21 -12.31 -5.73
CA PHE A 170 -17.87 -13.64 -5.23
C PHE A 170 -18.99 -14.64 -5.52
N PHE A 171 -19.04 -15.16 -6.75
CA PHE A 171 -19.72 -16.43 -7.09
C PHE A 171 -19.02 -17.14 -8.25
#